data_AF-A0A0W8IFT1-F1
#
_entry.id   AF-A0A0W8IFT1-F1
#
_cell.length_a   1.000
_cell.length_b   1.000
_cell.length_c   1.000
_cell.angle_alpha   90.00
_cell.angle_beta   90.00
_cell.angle_gamma   90.00
#
_symmetry.space_group_name_H-M   'P 1'
#
loop_
_entity.id
_entity.type
_entity.pdbx_description
1 polymer ?
#
loop_
_entity_poly.entity_id
_entity_poly.type
_entity_poly.pdbx_seq_one_letter_code
_entity_poly.pdbx_strand_id
1 'polypeptide(L)'
;MSLTGIGLLAALAVTGCGDAESEPETEGAAGSQDDAAQVDTAEPADGETDDEGQGTGPGSTEEPFASAEISDVAQNAIGTVSFTEVDGGTLVEAEVFDLDAGFRGITIHERGVCEPQSSSESGVFGDYESSGGHLVGTAEEDLGIVDGEEAPEEESPETDLDDLSEDVPPAEPEAVTHPDHAGDLPNLLVNQDRTGWLSLVSDRLSAEDLLGTEGRSVIIHAQADNHGNVPDRYFGPDAQTLTDGDAGSRVACGVVAEQ
;
A
#
# COMPACT_ATOMS: atom_id res chain seq x y z
N MET A 1 -8.02 8.20 -60.56
CA MET A 1 -7.18 9.02 -61.45
C MET A 1 -6.05 9.62 -60.63
N SER A 2 -4.82 9.43 -61.10
CA SER A 2 -3.61 10.17 -60.72
C SER A 2 -3.79 11.67 -60.97
N LEU A 3 -3.27 12.54 -60.09
CA LEU A 3 -2.79 13.86 -60.49
C LEU A 3 -1.78 14.44 -59.50
N THR A 4 -0.55 14.40 -59.98
CA THR A 4 0.68 15.06 -59.54
C THR A 4 0.64 16.59 -59.72
N GLY A 5 1.37 17.34 -58.88
CA GLY A 5 1.77 18.75 -59.10
C GLY A 5 2.23 19.41 -57.79
N ILE A 6 3.52 19.47 -57.44
CA ILE A 6 4.55 20.48 -57.82
C ILE A 6 4.02 21.91 -57.63
N GLY A 7 4.54 22.83 -56.80
CA GLY A 7 5.69 22.90 -55.89
C GLY A 7 5.90 24.39 -55.54
N LEU A 8 6.55 24.73 -54.43
CA LEU A 8 7.37 25.95 -54.36
C LEU A 8 8.46 25.82 -53.29
N LEU A 9 9.68 25.99 -53.79
CA LEU A 9 10.96 25.92 -53.13
C LEU A 9 11.24 27.28 -52.46
N ALA A 10 11.56 27.28 -51.16
CA ALA A 10 12.24 28.40 -50.51
C ALA A 10 13.44 27.81 -49.75
N ALA A 11 14.62 27.96 -50.35
CA ALA A 11 15.89 27.56 -49.77
C ALA A 11 16.37 28.63 -48.78
N LEU A 12 16.56 28.24 -47.52
CA LEU A 12 17.44 28.95 -46.60
C LEU A 12 18.70 28.08 -46.42
N ALA A 13 19.80 28.52 -47.01
CA ALA A 13 21.11 27.93 -46.78
C ALA A 13 21.70 28.54 -45.50
N VAL A 14 21.97 27.70 -44.50
CA VAL A 14 22.90 28.02 -43.42
C VAL A 14 24.15 27.19 -43.67
N THR A 15 25.26 27.89 -43.91
CA THR A 15 26.60 27.33 -44.06
C THR A 15 27.36 27.56 -42.75
N GLY A 16 27.93 26.49 -42.20
CA GLY A 16 28.95 26.49 -41.15
C GLY A 16 29.30 25.03 -40.84
N CYS A 17 30.35 24.45 -41.43
CA CYS A 17 31.71 24.32 -40.86
C CYS A 17 31.69 23.73 -39.43
N GLY A 18 32.23 22.54 -39.16
CA GLY A 18 33.04 21.64 -39.96
C GLY A 18 33.39 20.36 -39.20
N ASP A 19 33.81 19.38 -39.98
CA ASP A 19 34.64 18.20 -39.70
C ASP A 19 34.04 17.10 -38.79
N ALA A 20 33.49 16.01 -39.35
CA ALA A 20 34.19 14.83 -39.94
C ALA A 20 34.66 13.90 -38.78
N GLU A 21 34.43 12.58 -38.71
CA GLU A 21 34.18 11.53 -39.70
C GLU A 21 33.56 10.32 -38.97
N SER A 22 32.54 9.69 -39.56
CA SER A 22 32.27 8.26 -39.36
C SER A 22 32.90 7.51 -40.54
N GLU A 23 33.45 6.31 -40.34
CA GLU A 23 33.02 5.02 -40.93
C GLU A 23 34.30 4.23 -41.37
N PRO A 24 34.27 2.96 -41.85
CA PRO A 24 33.71 1.73 -41.27
C PRO A 24 34.66 0.48 -41.46
N GLU A 25 34.12 -0.74 -41.24
CA GLU A 25 34.54 -2.07 -41.78
C GLU A 25 35.75 -2.78 -41.10
N THR A 26 35.89 -4.11 -40.96
CA THR A 26 35.13 -5.34 -41.25
C THR A 26 35.87 -6.54 -40.58
N GLU A 27 35.11 -7.60 -40.29
CA GLU A 27 35.43 -9.05 -40.32
C GLU A 27 36.74 -9.65 -39.77
N GLY A 28 36.58 -10.73 -38.98
CA GLY A 28 37.66 -11.70 -38.73
C GLY A 28 37.34 -12.73 -37.65
N ALA A 29 36.80 -13.88 -38.06
CA ALA A 29 36.45 -15.01 -37.21
C ALA A 29 37.66 -15.84 -36.71
N ALA A 30 37.43 -16.49 -35.57
CA ALA A 30 37.95 -17.80 -35.13
C ALA A 30 39.45 -17.97 -34.77
N GLY A 31 39.68 -18.51 -33.57
CA GLY A 31 40.95 -19.10 -33.17
C GLY A 31 41.00 -19.44 -31.67
N SER A 32 40.68 -20.69 -31.34
CA SER A 32 40.70 -21.27 -29.99
C SER A 32 42.11 -21.49 -29.43
N GLN A 33 42.15 -21.68 -28.10
CA GLN A 33 42.84 -22.73 -27.32
C GLN A 33 43.75 -22.26 -26.17
N ASP A 34 43.39 -22.80 -25.00
CA ASP A 34 44.21 -23.28 -23.89
C ASP A 34 45.09 -22.30 -23.11
N ASP A 35 44.79 -22.10 -21.83
CA ASP A 35 45.57 -22.81 -20.79
C ASP A 35 44.81 -22.84 -19.45
N ALA A 36 44.98 -23.95 -18.76
CA ALA A 36 44.26 -24.36 -17.56
C ALA A 36 45.09 -24.02 -16.32
N ALA A 37 44.41 -23.59 -15.25
CA ALA A 37 44.94 -23.74 -13.91
C ALA A 37 43.82 -24.17 -12.98
N GLN A 38 43.87 -25.47 -12.66
CA GLN A 38 43.08 -26.16 -11.66
C GLN A 38 43.38 -25.59 -10.27
N VAL A 39 42.35 -25.42 -9.43
CA VAL A 39 42.51 -25.58 -7.99
C VAL A 39 41.27 -26.28 -7.41
N ASP A 40 41.56 -27.43 -6.80
CA ASP A 40 40.79 -28.36 -5.98
C ASP A 40 39.33 -28.05 -5.60
N THR A 41 38.47 -28.97 -6.06
CA THR A 41 37.21 -29.33 -5.42
C THR A 41 37.50 -30.12 -4.14
N ALA A 42 37.24 -29.51 -2.98
CA ALA A 42 37.12 -30.24 -1.72
C ALA A 42 35.63 -30.49 -1.44
N GLU A 43 35.24 -31.76 -1.44
CA GLU A 43 34.05 -32.27 -0.77
C GLU A 43 34.10 -31.91 0.73
N PRO A 44 33.00 -31.48 1.36
CA PRO A 44 32.81 -31.72 2.77
C PRO A 44 32.14 -33.09 2.94
N ALA A 45 32.82 -33.92 3.72
CA ALA A 45 32.36 -35.19 4.22
C ALA A 45 31.11 -35.03 5.09
N ASP A 46 30.25 -36.05 5.02
CA ASP A 46 29.22 -36.34 6.01
C ASP A 46 29.85 -36.36 7.41
N GLY A 47 29.37 -35.45 8.27
CA GLY A 47 29.82 -35.29 9.64
C GLY A 47 28.66 -34.84 10.50
N GLU A 48 27.91 -35.80 11.02
CA GLU A 48 27.10 -35.62 12.21
C GLU A 48 27.97 -35.10 13.35
N THR A 49 27.68 -33.88 13.81
CA THR A 49 28.01 -33.43 15.15
C THR A 49 26.76 -32.84 15.76
N ASP A 50 26.16 -33.59 16.68
CA ASP A 50 25.20 -33.09 17.65
C ASP A 50 25.86 -31.96 18.45
N ASP A 51 25.44 -30.72 18.22
CA ASP A 51 25.71 -29.60 19.11
C ASP A 51 24.38 -29.14 19.73
N GLU A 52 24.09 -29.72 20.90
CA GLU A 52 23.10 -29.20 21.83
C GLU A 52 23.64 -27.88 22.44
N GLY A 53 23.59 -26.83 21.64
CA GLY A 53 23.76 -25.45 22.08
C GLY A 53 22.40 -24.79 22.25
N GLN A 54 21.81 -24.92 23.44
CA GLN A 54 20.67 -24.10 23.87
C GLN A 54 21.10 -22.62 23.97
N GLY A 55 21.03 -21.93 22.84
CA GLY A 55 21.03 -20.48 22.77
C GLY A 55 19.60 -19.98 22.95
N THR A 56 19.24 -19.56 24.16
CA THR A 56 18.05 -18.74 24.39
C THR A 56 18.30 -17.34 23.83
N GLY A 57 18.05 -17.15 22.53
CA GLY A 57 17.85 -15.83 21.93
C GLY A 57 16.36 -15.44 22.03
N PRO A 58 16.02 -14.17 22.29
CA PRO A 58 14.64 -13.73 22.17
C PRO A 58 14.34 -13.47 20.68
N GLY A 59 13.27 -14.07 20.17
CA GLY A 59 12.80 -13.91 18.80
C GLY A 59 12.52 -15.24 18.16
N SER A 60 11.37 -15.83 18.46
CA SER A 60 10.78 -16.82 17.55
C SER A 60 10.64 -16.13 16.18
N THR A 61 11.28 -16.68 15.15
CA THR A 61 10.94 -16.32 13.77
C THR A 61 9.63 -17.02 13.46
N GLU A 62 8.52 -16.46 13.95
CA GLU A 62 7.20 -16.94 13.59
C GLU A 62 7.00 -16.67 12.10
N GLU A 63 6.57 -17.69 11.36
CA GLU A 63 6.27 -17.55 9.93
C GLU A 63 4.99 -16.72 9.77
N PRO A 64 4.87 -15.90 8.71
CA PRO A 64 3.67 -15.12 8.49
C PRO A 64 2.48 -16.05 8.26
N PHE A 65 1.36 -15.81 8.94
CA PHE A 65 0.13 -16.57 8.73
C PHE A 65 -0.62 -16.13 7.46
N ALA A 66 -0.34 -14.91 6.98
CA ALA A 66 -0.91 -14.37 5.76
C ALA A 66 0.09 -13.48 5.02
N SER A 67 -0.09 -13.35 3.71
CA SER A 67 0.65 -12.41 2.87
C SER A 67 -0.21 -11.82 1.76
N ALA A 68 0.25 -10.72 1.16
CA ALA A 68 -0.34 -10.12 -0.02
C ALA A 68 0.78 -9.78 -1.02
N GLU A 69 0.70 -10.34 -2.23
CA GLU A 69 1.53 -9.89 -3.35
C GLU A 69 0.97 -8.58 -3.90
N ILE A 70 1.76 -7.51 -3.84
CA ILE A 70 1.34 -6.17 -4.26
C ILE A 70 1.60 -6.01 -5.75
N SER A 71 0.57 -5.61 -6.50
CA SER A 71 0.66 -5.31 -7.93
C SER A 71 0.28 -3.86 -8.23
N ASP A 72 0.96 -3.26 -9.21
CA ASP A 72 0.58 -1.95 -9.76
C ASP A 72 -0.66 -2.03 -10.67
N VAL A 73 -1.17 -0.88 -11.13
CA VAL A 73 -2.34 -0.77 -12.04
C VAL A 73 -2.13 -1.52 -13.36
N ALA A 74 -0.89 -1.69 -13.80
CA ALA A 74 -0.54 -2.46 -14.98
C ALA A 74 -0.42 -3.98 -14.70
N GLN A 75 -0.71 -4.41 -13.47
CA GLN A 75 -0.63 -5.77 -12.96
C GLN A 75 0.79 -6.36 -12.94
N ASN A 76 1.80 -5.51 -12.78
CA ASN A 76 3.16 -5.95 -12.46
C ASN A 76 3.29 -6.14 -10.95
N ALA A 77 3.90 -7.23 -10.51
CA ALA A 77 4.25 -7.42 -9.10
C ALA A 77 5.33 -6.40 -8.70
N ILE A 78 5.07 -5.65 -7.62
CA ILE A 78 5.92 -4.55 -7.13
C ILE A 78 6.23 -4.66 -5.63
N GLY A 79 5.88 -5.77 -4.98
CA GLY A 79 6.20 -5.96 -3.57
C GLY A 79 5.40 -7.05 -2.89
N THR A 80 5.57 -7.13 -1.58
CA THR A 80 4.88 -8.07 -0.72
C THR A 80 4.59 -7.40 0.62
N VAL A 81 3.43 -7.73 1.19
CA VAL A 81 3.09 -7.44 2.58
C VAL A 81 2.89 -8.75 3.31
N SER A 82 3.47 -8.89 4.50
CA SER A 82 3.36 -10.09 5.33
C SER A 82 2.78 -9.75 6.69
N PHE A 83 2.03 -10.71 7.24
CA PHE A 83 1.33 -10.58 8.51
C PHE A 83 1.76 -11.74 9.41
N THR A 84 2.37 -11.41 10.53
CA THR A 84 2.89 -12.39 11.51
C THR A 84 2.26 -12.11 12.87
N GLU A 85 1.74 -13.13 13.53
CA GLU A 85 1.25 -12.98 14.91
C GLU A 85 2.46 -12.83 15.84
N VAL A 86 2.44 -11.80 16.70
CA VAL A 86 3.49 -11.53 17.67
C VAL A 86 2.90 -11.10 19.01
N ASP A 87 3.72 -11.07 20.05
CA ASP A 87 3.32 -10.48 21.34
C ASP A 87 2.85 -9.02 21.13
N GLY A 88 1.57 -8.76 21.41
CA GLY A 88 0.98 -7.42 21.33
C GLY A 88 0.23 -7.10 20.04
N GLY A 89 0.08 -8.05 19.10
CA GLY A 89 -0.79 -7.88 17.94
C GLY A 89 -0.25 -8.57 16.69
N THR A 90 -0.55 -7.99 15.54
CA THR A 90 -0.03 -8.45 14.24
C THR A 90 1.12 -7.57 13.79
N LEU A 91 2.30 -8.19 13.57
CA LEU A 91 3.41 -7.57 12.86
C LEU A 91 3.06 -7.50 11.36
N VAL A 92 3.03 -6.29 10.83
CA VAL A 92 2.84 -5.99 9.41
C VAL A 92 4.16 -5.51 8.84
N GLU A 93 4.68 -6.23 7.84
CA GLU A 93 5.90 -5.84 7.13
C GLU A 93 5.60 -5.69 5.63
N ALA A 94 5.89 -4.51 5.09
CA ALA A 94 5.73 -4.21 3.68
C ALA A 94 7.09 -3.93 3.05
N GLU A 95 7.37 -4.61 1.94
CA GLU A 95 8.53 -4.39 1.08
C GLU A 95 8.06 -4.15 -0.34
N VAL A 96 8.42 -2.99 -0.90
CA VAL A 96 7.96 -2.57 -2.22
C VAL A 96 9.08 -1.97 -3.06
N PHE A 97 8.91 -2.03 -4.36
CA PHE A 97 9.80 -1.43 -5.36
C PHE A 97 8.98 -0.79 -6.48
N ASP A 98 9.65 -0.08 -7.39
CA ASP A 98 9.03 0.58 -8.53
C ASP A 98 7.86 1.53 -8.20
N LEU A 99 7.82 2.09 -6.99
CA LEU A 99 6.90 3.16 -6.62
C LEU A 99 7.56 4.55 -6.68
N ASP A 100 6.74 5.58 -6.89
CA ASP A 100 7.26 6.95 -6.85
C ASP A 100 7.71 7.31 -5.41
N ALA A 101 8.84 8.01 -5.30
CA ALA A 101 9.42 8.41 -4.02
C ALA A 101 8.51 9.37 -3.22
N GLY A 102 8.51 9.23 -1.90
CA GLY A 102 7.69 10.01 -0.96
C GLY A 102 6.92 9.13 0.02
N PHE A 103 6.16 9.78 0.90
CA PHE A 103 5.20 9.08 1.78
C PHE A 103 3.96 8.68 0.98
N ARG A 104 3.49 7.46 1.21
CA ARG A 104 2.30 6.86 0.61
C ARG A 104 1.42 6.29 1.73
N GLY A 105 0.12 6.60 1.69
CA GLY A 105 -0.86 5.91 2.52
C GLY A 105 -0.85 4.43 2.15
N ILE A 106 -0.84 3.57 3.15
CA ILE A 106 -1.00 2.13 2.99
C ILE A 106 -2.11 1.70 3.94
N THR A 107 -3.10 1.00 3.42
CA THR A 107 -4.34 0.70 4.16
C THR A 107 -4.78 -0.72 3.85
N ILE A 108 -5.49 -1.33 4.80
CA ILE A 108 -6.19 -2.61 4.57
C ILE A 108 -7.65 -2.29 4.29
N HIS A 109 -8.16 -2.81 3.19
CA HIS A 109 -9.53 -2.62 2.73
C HIS A 109 -10.41 -3.82 3.03
N GLU A 110 -11.70 -3.54 3.16
CA GLU A 110 -12.73 -4.48 3.58
C GLU A 110 -12.94 -5.66 2.62
N ARG A 111 -12.54 -5.59 1.34
CA ARG A 111 -12.78 -6.69 0.40
C ARG A 111 -11.50 -7.17 -0.26
N GLY A 112 -11.38 -8.49 -0.40
CA GLY A 112 -10.23 -9.18 -0.99
C GLY A 112 -10.26 -9.19 -2.52
N VAL A 113 -10.40 -8.02 -3.14
CA VAL A 113 -10.41 -7.86 -4.59
C VAL A 113 -9.49 -6.72 -5.01
N CYS A 114 -8.79 -6.90 -6.14
CA CYS A 114 -7.84 -5.94 -6.70
C CYS A 114 -8.08 -5.77 -8.20
N GLU A 115 -9.20 -5.15 -8.57
CA GLU A 115 -9.56 -4.93 -9.98
C GLU A 115 -9.22 -3.49 -10.42
N PRO A 116 -8.30 -3.28 -11.36
CA PRO A 116 -8.13 -1.97 -12.01
C PRO A 116 -9.42 -1.52 -12.70
N GLN A 117 -9.64 -0.21 -12.80
CA GLN A 117 -10.80 0.37 -13.48
C GLN A 117 -12.15 -0.24 -13.03
N SER A 118 -12.35 -0.33 -11.72
CA SER A 118 -13.52 -0.91 -11.07
C SER A 118 -14.38 0.15 -10.39
N SER A 119 -15.47 -0.27 -9.74
CA SER A 119 -16.39 0.62 -9.04
C SER A 119 -16.57 0.21 -7.58
N SER A 120 -16.68 1.21 -6.71
CA SER A 120 -17.15 1.03 -5.35
C SER A 120 -18.68 0.91 -5.32
N GLU A 121 -19.24 0.44 -4.20
CA GLU A 121 -20.70 0.34 -4.02
C GLU A 121 -21.39 1.71 -4.05
N SER A 122 -20.69 2.76 -3.60
CA SER A 122 -21.14 4.15 -3.69
C SER A 122 -21.03 4.76 -5.10
N GLY A 123 -20.54 3.99 -6.09
CA GLY A 123 -20.46 4.40 -7.49
C GLY A 123 -19.23 5.23 -7.85
N VAL A 124 -18.21 5.26 -6.99
CA VAL A 124 -16.89 5.83 -7.34
C VAL A 124 -16.20 4.89 -8.33
N PHE A 125 -15.63 5.44 -9.39
CA PHE A 125 -14.92 4.67 -10.42
C PHE A 125 -13.44 5.04 -10.45
N GLY A 126 -12.58 4.02 -10.47
CA GLY A 126 -11.14 4.18 -10.40
C GLY A 126 -10.43 2.84 -10.29
N ASP A 127 -9.12 2.86 -10.13
CA ASP A 127 -8.36 1.64 -9.90
C ASP A 127 -8.62 1.11 -8.49
N TYR A 128 -8.92 -0.18 -8.39
CA TYR A 128 -9.14 -0.91 -7.13
C TYR A 128 -10.30 -0.37 -6.27
N GLU A 129 -11.25 0.37 -6.84
CA GLU A 129 -12.43 0.84 -6.11
C GLU A 129 -13.35 -0.30 -5.66
N SER A 130 -13.29 -1.45 -6.34
CA SER A 130 -13.98 -2.64 -5.88
C SER A 130 -13.41 -3.22 -4.58
N SER A 131 -12.27 -2.76 -4.05
CA SER A 131 -11.79 -3.18 -2.72
C SER A 131 -12.62 -2.61 -1.56
N GLY A 132 -13.46 -1.59 -1.82
CA GLY A 132 -14.31 -0.98 -0.79
C GLY A 132 -13.58 0.08 0.02
N GLY A 133 -14.12 0.38 1.21
CA GLY A 133 -13.52 1.29 2.19
C GLY A 133 -12.43 0.63 3.03
N HIS A 134 -11.96 1.34 4.05
CA HIS A 134 -10.97 0.81 4.99
C HIS A 134 -11.61 -0.26 5.89
N LEU A 135 -10.80 -1.23 6.29
CA LEU A 135 -11.20 -2.27 7.22
C LEU A 135 -11.43 -1.64 8.60
N VAL A 136 -12.69 -1.52 9.03
CA VAL A 136 -13.05 -1.00 10.36
C VAL A 136 -12.49 -1.88 11.48
N GLY A 137 -12.50 -3.20 11.29
CA GLY A 137 -12.04 -4.20 12.27
C GLY A 137 -13.16 -4.70 13.19
N THR A 138 -12.88 -5.73 13.99
CA THR A 138 -13.82 -6.31 14.97
C THR A 138 -13.62 -5.82 16.40
N ALA A 139 -12.74 -4.84 16.61
CA ALA A 139 -12.47 -4.25 17.93
C ALA A 139 -13.62 -3.35 18.43
N GLU A 140 -14.83 -3.89 18.52
CA GLU A 140 -16.03 -3.18 18.97
C GLU A 140 -16.25 -3.23 20.50
N GLU A 141 -15.28 -3.61 21.35
CA GLU A 141 -15.55 -3.67 22.81
C GLU A 141 -14.52 -3.00 23.76
N ASP A 142 -13.34 -2.58 23.30
CA ASP A 142 -12.37 -1.90 24.21
C ASP A 142 -11.58 -0.78 23.53
N LEU A 143 -12.18 -0.09 22.56
CA LEU A 143 -11.78 1.29 22.34
C LEU A 143 -12.32 2.08 23.53
N GLY A 144 -11.51 2.16 24.58
CA GLY A 144 -11.69 3.09 25.69
C GLY A 144 -11.68 4.51 25.16
N ILE A 145 -12.80 4.89 24.54
CA ILE A 145 -13.21 6.26 24.28
C ILE A 145 -13.13 6.92 25.65
N VAL A 146 -11.98 7.55 25.90
CA VAL A 146 -11.88 8.57 26.92
C VAL A 146 -12.84 9.63 26.43
N ASP A 147 -14.03 9.65 27.03
CA ASP A 147 -15.04 10.70 26.86
C ASP A 147 -14.30 12.02 26.74
N GLY A 148 -14.22 12.53 25.51
CA GLY A 148 -13.66 13.84 25.24
C GLY A 148 -14.47 14.82 26.07
N GLU A 149 -13.78 15.54 26.94
CA GLU A 149 -14.30 16.54 27.86
C GLU A 149 -15.57 17.21 27.32
N GLU A 150 -16.67 17.03 28.04
CA GLU A 150 -18.03 17.45 27.68
C GLU A 150 -18.02 18.81 26.98
N ALA A 151 -18.47 18.82 25.71
CA ALA A 151 -18.82 20.07 25.05
C ALA A 151 -19.84 20.81 25.96
N PRO A 152 -19.67 22.12 26.19
CA PRO A 152 -20.58 22.85 27.07
C PRO A 152 -22.01 22.70 26.54
N GLU A 153 -22.91 22.23 27.39
CA GLU A 153 -24.33 22.11 27.07
C GLU A 153 -24.87 23.48 26.64
N GLU A 154 -25.09 23.66 25.34
CA GLU A 154 -25.86 24.77 24.82
C GLU A 154 -27.32 24.52 25.23
N GLU A 155 -27.79 25.29 26.22
CA GLU A 155 -29.17 25.21 26.71
C GLU A 155 -30.15 25.39 25.54
N SER A 156 -30.78 24.28 25.16
CA SER A 156 -31.88 24.28 24.20
C SER A 156 -33.11 24.94 24.85
N PRO A 157 -33.83 25.83 24.16
CA PRO A 157 -35.02 26.44 24.73
C PRO A 157 -36.10 25.38 24.95
N GLU A 158 -36.61 25.32 26.18
CA GLU A 158 -37.69 24.42 26.60
C GLU A 158 -38.93 24.62 25.71
N THR A 159 -39.17 23.67 24.80
CA THR A 159 -40.47 23.52 24.16
C THR A 159 -41.26 22.49 24.94
N ASP A 160 -42.26 22.94 25.70
CA ASP A 160 -43.30 22.12 26.31
C ASP A 160 -44.02 21.31 25.21
N LEU A 161 -43.62 20.06 25.03
CA LEU A 161 -44.34 19.05 24.24
C LEU A 161 -44.41 17.74 25.03
N ASP A 162 -45.20 17.74 26.10
CA ASP A 162 -45.75 16.53 26.73
C ASP A 162 -46.68 15.81 25.74
N ASP A 163 -46.18 15.17 24.67
CA ASP A 163 -46.86 14.08 23.94
C ASP A 163 -46.01 13.54 22.78
N LEU A 164 -44.81 12.99 23.03
CA LEU A 164 -44.19 12.00 22.14
C LEU A 164 -43.21 11.15 22.98
N SER A 165 -43.73 10.09 23.61
CA SER A 165 -42.89 8.93 23.92
C SER A 165 -42.56 8.24 22.59
N GLU A 166 -41.72 8.87 21.79
CA GLU A 166 -41.01 8.18 20.74
C GLU A 166 -39.89 7.42 21.42
N ASP A 167 -39.94 6.10 21.35
CA ASP A 167 -38.78 5.24 21.57
C ASP A 167 -37.62 5.86 20.78
N VAL A 168 -36.77 6.64 21.45
CA VAL A 168 -35.52 7.12 20.87
C VAL A 168 -34.76 5.84 20.54
N PRO A 169 -34.58 5.49 19.26
CA PRO A 169 -33.80 4.32 18.91
C PRO A 169 -32.44 4.49 19.59
N PRO A 170 -31.81 3.39 20.06
CA PRO A 170 -30.44 3.49 20.56
C PRO A 170 -29.64 4.28 19.54
N ALA A 171 -28.85 5.26 20.01
CA ALA A 171 -27.93 5.96 19.15
C ALA A 171 -27.17 4.89 18.34
N GLU A 172 -27.27 4.96 17.02
CA GLU A 172 -26.46 4.13 16.14
C GLU A 172 -25.01 4.26 16.62
N PRO A 173 -24.24 3.17 16.70
CA PRO A 173 -22.85 3.28 17.12
C PRO A 173 -22.17 4.36 16.27
N GLU A 174 -21.48 5.29 16.94
CA GLU A 174 -20.71 6.33 16.26
C GLU A 174 -19.77 5.64 15.27
N ALA A 175 -19.83 6.04 14.00
CA ALA A 175 -18.98 5.43 12.98
C ALA A 175 -17.50 5.62 13.37
N VAL A 176 -16.73 4.53 13.34
CA VAL A 176 -15.27 4.63 13.44
C VAL A 176 -14.78 5.50 12.28
N THR A 177 -13.94 6.48 12.58
CA THR A 177 -13.40 7.42 11.59
C THR A 177 -11.89 7.31 11.54
N HIS A 178 -11.29 7.83 10.46
CA HIS A 178 -9.85 7.95 10.35
C HIS A 178 -9.29 8.75 11.54
N PRO A 179 -8.20 8.30 12.20
CA PRO A 179 -7.31 7.19 11.82
C PRO A 179 -7.52 5.90 12.64
N ASP A 180 -8.76 5.63 13.08
CA ASP A 180 -9.06 4.57 14.03
C ASP A 180 -9.64 3.30 13.40
N HIS A 181 -9.77 3.22 12.06
CA HIS A 181 -10.06 1.93 11.45
C HIS A 181 -8.89 0.97 11.70
N ALA A 182 -9.18 -0.33 11.86
CA ALA A 182 -8.15 -1.36 11.99
C ALA A 182 -7.18 -1.39 10.79
N GLY A 183 -7.69 -1.07 9.60
CA GLY A 183 -6.93 -1.00 8.36
C GLY A 183 -6.14 0.28 8.15
N ASP A 184 -6.26 1.29 9.02
CA ASP A 184 -5.50 2.54 8.93
C ASP A 184 -4.08 2.31 9.47
N LEU A 185 -3.08 2.39 8.60
CA LEU A 185 -1.68 2.18 8.96
C LEU A 185 -0.86 3.48 8.82
N PRO A 186 0.27 3.61 9.54
CA PRO A 186 1.28 4.61 9.25
C PRO A 186 1.70 4.64 7.79
N ASN A 187 2.01 5.84 7.30
CA ASN A 187 2.51 6.03 5.94
C ASN A 187 3.77 5.19 5.64
N LEU A 188 3.77 4.54 4.48
CA LEU A 188 4.92 3.89 3.87
C LEU A 188 5.85 4.95 3.27
N LEU A 189 7.14 4.92 3.62
CA LEU A 189 8.15 5.79 3.01
C LEU A 189 8.83 5.09 1.83
N VAL A 190 8.69 5.65 0.64
CA VAL A 190 9.40 5.23 -0.58
C VAL A 190 10.60 6.14 -0.83
N ASN A 191 11.78 5.54 -0.95
CA ASN A 191 13.05 6.20 -1.22
C ASN A 191 13.18 6.69 -2.67
N GLN A 192 14.22 7.47 -2.94
CA GLN A 192 14.51 7.99 -4.28
C GLN A 192 14.88 6.91 -5.30
N ASP A 193 15.34 5.75 -4.84
CA ASP A 193 15.61 4.57 -5.68
C ASP A 193 14.35 3.76 -5.98
N ARG A 194 13.17 4.26 -5.59
CA ARG A 194 11.84 3.64 -5.77
C ARG A 194 11.58 2.42 -4.88
N THR A 195 12.41 2.17 -3.88
CA THR A 195 12.18 1.12 -2.88
C THR A 195 11.52 1.68 -1.62
N GLY A 196 10.65 0.92 -0.98
CA GLY A 196 9.98 1.31 0.27
C GLY A 196 9.92 0.14 1.24
N TRP A 197 9.97 0.47 2.52
CA TRP A 197 9.83 -0.50 3.61
C TRP A 197 9.02 0.09 4.77
N LEU A 198 8.19 -0.74 5.38
CA LEU A 198 7.42 -0.46 6.58
C LEU A 198 7.41 -1.71 7.46
N SER A 199 7.54 -1.53 8.77
CA SER A 199 7.42 -2.59 9.77
C SER A 199 6.79 -2.00 11.03
N LEU A 200 5.66 -2.57 11.45
CA LEU A 200 4.88 -2.10 12.59
C LEU A 200 4.13 -3.27 13.23
N VAL A 201 3.84 -3.14 14.52
CA VAL A 201 2.91 -4.05 15.20
C VAL A 201 1.61 -3.29 15.43
N SER A 202 0.48 -3.87 15.00
CA SER A 202 -0.87 -3.34 15.21
C SER A 202 -1.66 -4.27 16.12
N ASP A 203 -2.17 -3.74 17.22
CA ASP A 203 -3.11 -4.41 18.11
C ASP A 203 -4.56 -4.35 17.59
N ARG A 204 -4.80 -3.60 16.50
CA ARG A 204 -6.11 -3.47 15.84
C ARG A 204 -6.36 -4.55 14.78
N LEU A 205 -5.35 -5.35 14.45
CA LEU A 205 -5.42 -6.38 13.42
C LEU A 205 -5.24 -7.76 14.03
N SER A 206 -6.19 -8.65 13.73
CA SER A 206 -6.09 -10.08 14.01
C SER A 206 -6.07 -10.92 12.73
N ALA A 207 -5.66 -12.19 12.85
CA ALA A 207 -5.78 -13.14 11.74
C ALA A 207 -7.24 -13.32 11.28
N GLU A 208 -8.19 -13.24 12.22
CA GLU A 208 -9.63 -13.37 11.94
C GLU A 208 -10.15 -12.17 11.12
N ASP A 209 -9.67 -10.96 11.41
CA ASP A 209 -10.00 -9.77 10.62
C ASP A 209 -9.46 -9.88 9.19
N LEU A 210 -8.21 -10.34 9.05
CA LEU A 210 -7.45 -10.38 7.80
C LEU A 210 -7.86 -11.53 6.87
N LEU A 211 -8.26 -12.67 7.43
CA LEU A 211 -8.67 -13.87 6.69
C LEU A 211 -10.20 -14.07 6.68
N GLY A 212 -10.95 -13.02 7.02
CA GLY A 212 -12.41 -13.03 7.02
C GLY A 212 -13.01 -13.47 5.68
N THR A 213 -14.30 -13.83 5.68
CA THR A 213 -14.96 -14.53 4.56
C THR A 213 -14.99 -13.78 3.23
N GLU A 214 -14.90 -12.45 3.26
CA GLU A 214 -14.88 -11.60 2.06
C GLU A 214 -13.45 -11.36 1.52
N GLY A 215 -12.46 -11.90 2.24
CA GLY A 215 -11.04 -11.58 2.08
C GLY A 215 -10.75 -10.11 2.38
N ARG A 216 -9.48 -9.76 2.52
CA ARG A 216 -9.04 -8.36 2.64
C ARG A 216 -8.02 -8.05 1.56
N SER A 217 -7.80 -6.77 1.30
CA SER A 217 -6.74 -6.33 0.39
C SER A 217 -5.92 -5.23 1.01
N VAL A 218 -4.65 -5.17 0.68
CA VAL A 218 -3.78 -4.04 0.99
C VAL A 218 -3.80 -3.10 -0.20
N ILE A 219 -4.02 -1.81 0.05
CA ILE A 219 -3.94 -0.74 -0.94
C ILE A 219 -2.77 0.17 -0.59
N ILE A 220 -2.01 0.57 -1.62
CA ILE A 220 -1.07 1.67 -1.52
C ILE A 220 -1.63 2.84 -2.34
N HIS A 221 -1.69 4.00 -1.71
CA HIS A 221 -2.25 5.22 -2.29
C HIS A 221 -1.19 6.10 -2.95
N ALA A 222 -1.66 6.98 -3.84
CA ALA A 222 -0.83 7.90 -4.61
C ALA A 222 -0.19 8.99 -3.75
N GLN A 223 -0.73 9.34 -2.58
CA GLN A 223 -0.22 10.38 -1.69
C GLN A 223 -0.12 9.87 -0.26
N ALA A 224 0.49 10.67 0.61
CA ALA A 224 0.50 10.40 2.03
C ALA A 224 -0.92 10.51 2.60
N ASP A 225 -1.26 9.61 3.50
CA ASP A 225 -2.42 9.70 4.38
C ASP A 225 -2.20 10.83 5.40
N ASN A 226 -3.18 11.73 5.51
CA ASN A 226 -3.16 12.82 6.49
C ASN A 226 -3.71 12.40 7.86
N HIS A 227 -4.21 11.18 8.00
CA HIS A 227 -4.72 10.54 9.21
C HIS A 227 -5.90 11.30 9.84
N GLY A 228 -6.75 11.92 9.03
CA GLY A 228 -7.85 12.76 9.52
C GLY A 228 -7.39 14.09 10.12
N ASN A 229 -6.09 14.42 10.07
CA ASN A 229 -5.51 15.52 10.82
C ASN A 229 -5.60 16.85 10.07
N VAL A 230 -6.74 17.51 10.20
CA VAL A 230 -6.95 18.89 9.73
C VAL A 230 -7.25 19.78 10.94
N PRO A 231 -6.31 20.64 11.37
CA PRO A 231 -6.54 21.53 12.51
C PRO A 231 -7.75 22.48 12.31
N ASP A 232 -8.48 22.80 13.39
CA ASP A 232 -9.66 23.68 13.36
C ASP A 232 -9.43 25.06 12.73
N ARG A 233 -8.19 25.57 12.76
CA ARG A 233 -7.81 26.81 12.07
C ARG A 233 -7.98 26.73 10.55
N TYR A 234 -8.11 25.52 10.01
CA TYR A 234 -8.43 25.19 8.62
C TYR A 234 -9.82 24.57 8.46
N PHE A 235 -10.72 24.80 9.43
CA PHE A 235 -12.12 24.35 9.43
C PHE A 235 -12.35 22.86 9.75
N GLY A 236 -11.34 22.16 10.27
CA GLY A 236 -11.46 20.75 10.64
C GLY A 236 -11.47 19.81 9.43
N PRO A 237 -11.44 18.48 9.65
CA PRO A 237 -11.54 17.51 8.58
C PRO A 237 -12.97 17.48 8.04
N ASP A 238 -13.11 17.30 6.73
CA ASP A 238 -14.42 17.01 6.14
C ASP A 238 -14.75 15.51 6.20
N ALA A 239 -15.95 15.15 5.78
CA ALA A 239 -16.41 13.75 5.83
C ALA A 239 -15.53 12.80 5.00
N GLN A 240 -14.94 13.28 3.91
CA GLN A 240 -14.05 12.47 3.10
C GLN A 240 -12.71 12.27 3.82
N THR A 241 -12.12 13.33 4.37
CA THR A 241 -10.91 13.25 5.20
C THR A 241 -11.07 12.27 6.37
N LEU A 242 -12.24 12.26 7.03
CA LEU A 242 -12.57 11.31 8.10
C LEU A 242 -12.82 9.88 7.61
N THR A 243 -12.97 9.66 6.31
CA THR A 243 -13.20 8.34 5.71
C THR A 243 -11.92 7.74 5.13
N ASP A 244 -11.09 8.53 4.44
CA ASP A 244 -9.99 8.01 3.60
C ASP A 244 -8.63 8.72 3.78
N GLY A 245 -8.54 9.71 4.66
CA GLY A 245 -7.29 10.41 4.95
C GLY A 245 -6.70 11.21 3.78
N ASP A 246 -7.49 11.48 2.73
CA ASP A 246 -7.12 12.22 1.53
C ASP A 246 -5.88 11.69 0.79
N ALA A 247 -5.59 10.40 0.90
CA ALA A 247 -4.40 9.77 0.30
C ALA A 247 -4.45 9.69 -1.25
N GLY A 248 -5.59 10.06 -1.86
CA GLY A 248 -5.78 10.10 -3.30
C GLY A 248 -5.96 8.71 -3.93
N SER A 249 -5.72 8.61 -5.24
CA SER A 249 -5.96 7.39 -6.02
C SER A 249 -5.18 6.18 -5.50
N ARG A 250 -5.76 4.99 -5.65
CA ARG A 250 -5.14 3.70 -5.31
C ARG A 250 -4.17 3.32 -6.44
N VAL A 251 -2.88 3.15 -6.14
CA VAL A 251 -1.83 2.91 -7.15
C VAL A 251 -1.30 1.49 -7.15
N ALA A 252 -1.52 0.75 -6.08
CA ALA A 252 -1.21 -0.67 -6.01
C ALA A 252 -2.17 -1.41 -5.08
N CYS A 253 -2.34 -2.70 -5.32
CA CYS A 253 -3.23 -3.56 -4.54
C CYS A 253 -2.65 -4.97 -4.42
N GLY A 254 -2.87 -5.62 -3.28
CA GLY A 254 -2.66 -7.06 -3.11
C GLY A 254 -3.75 -7.68 -2.26
N VAL A 255 -4.29 -8.83 -2.68
CA VAL A 255 -5.25 -9.59 -1.89
C VAL A 255 -4.51 -10.34 -0.79
N VAL A 256 -5.00 -10.23 0.45
CA VAL A 256 -4.47 -10.97 1.59
C VAL A 256 -4.89 -12.44 1.48
N ALA A 257 -3.92 -13.33 1.56
CA ALA A 257 -4.09 -14.77 1.45
C ALA A 257 -3.35 -15.49 2.58
N GLU A 258 -3.90 -16.62 3.02
CA GLU A 258 -3.27 -17.53 4.00
C GLU A 258 -2.00 -18.16 3.41
N GLN A 259 -0.98 -18.36 4.26
CA GLN A 259 0.33 -18.92 3.92
C GLN A 259 0.47 -20.39 4.31
#